data_AF-K1Y9Y0-F1
#
_entry.id   AF-K1Y9Y0-F1
#
_cell.length_a   1.000
_cell.length_b   1.000
_cell.length_c   1.000
_cell.angle_alpha   90.00
_cell.angle_beta   90.00
_cell.angle_gamma   90.00
#
_symmetry.space_group_name_H-M   'P 1'
#
loop_
_entity.id
_entity.type
_entity.pdbx_description
1 polymer ?
#
loop_
_entity_poly.entity_id
_entity_poly.type
_entity_poly.pdbx_seq_one_letter_code
_entity_poly.pdbx_strand_id
1 'polypeptide(L)'
;MKCMKKTFLSLILFIQYSFSLFSIPADVENISNEKYFPALMKAIKSANKSIYVCMYYISYPVYKKNKITEILDSLVDAAKKGVAVEVILDRSNIVNKSYEDMSKKNVCAFSFLKQNNIPVFYDELNTLTHAKYLIIDGESIISGSFNWSENSMSNNRENALLVKSKKLAEQMITEFKQIPRYSPEIPKDSIPIPIHFLKNKKLFPKMINRKYPQIVDFSFYALKKSFEQRSEKIKITMDEVINDLFQGNPKLISPKKDAVQSYMGKYLMYWKKKYPEFIVSYNRDEKTKDLYVELKFENKSDEDALYLDKLFWDDGWNYRLSNRAKFSLLYVLDKTESGRMGRYFKEPRSEPVKEYGINHSAFAYGLIELQRYNLIDKDINFSINGNEPNGYILKKFYIYDEFQKDLNLVKGKTDPEIFKSAIEIADLVNEPSDLHAISQIIELGEKYGVGILKDTIKTIKPKGGLSPYRRYDYVLAVIRNKGKEQ
;
A
#
# COMPACT_ATOMS: atom_id res chain seq x y z
N MET A 1 79.70 1.77 -13.02
CA MET A 1 78.46 1.19 -13.63
C MET A 1 77.71 0.15 -12.78
N LYS A 2 78.35 -0.78 -12.05
CA LYS A 2 77.63 -1.79 -11.24
C LYS A 2 76.87 -1.22 -10.01
N CYS A 3 77.37 -0.14 -9.40
CA CYS A 3 76.75 0.47 -8.21
C CYS A 3 75.44 1.21 -8.55
N MET A 4 75.43 2.04 -9.61
CA MET A 4 74.22 2.75 -10.09
C MET A 4 73.08 1.80 -10.52
N LYS A 5 73.39 0.62 -11.07
CA LYS A 5 72.36 -0.37 -11.42
C LYS A 5 71.65 -0.94 -10.18
N LYS A 6 72.36 -1.11 -9.05
CA LYS A 6 71.75 -1.60 -7.80
C LYS A 6 70.84 -0.55 -7.18
N THR A 7 71.28 0.72 -7.11
CA THR A 7 70.48 1.82 -6.55
C THR A 7 69.23 2.09 -7.37
N PHE A 8 69.31 2.03 -8.71
CA PHE A 8 68.16 2.20 -9.60
C PHE A 8 67.15 1.03 -9.48
N LEU A 9 67.64 -0.21 -9.34
CA LEU A 9 66.78 -1.38 -9.14
C LEU A 9 66.06 -1.33 -7.78
N SER A 10 66.74 -0.92 -6.72
CA SER A 10 66.12 -0.73 -5.39
C SER A 10 65.13 0.44 -5.38
N LEU A 11 65.34 1.50 -6.16
CA LEU A 11 64.38 2.59 -6.29
C LEU A 11 63.10 2.14 -7.02
N ILE A 12 63.23 1.35 -8.09
CA ILE A 12 62.08 0.75 -8.81
C ILE A 12 61.32 -0.23 -7.91
N LEU A 13 62.02 -1.09 -7.17
CA LEU A 13 61.42 -2.00 -6.19
C LEU A 13 60.71 -1.24 -5.07
N PHE A 14 61.29 -0.15 -4.56
CA PHE A 14 60.67 0.70 -3.53
C PHE A 14 59.43 1.41 -4.06
N ILE A 15 59.48 1.92 -5.30
CA ILE A 15 58.31 2.54 -5.97
C ILE A 15 57.21 1.49 -6.21
N GLN A 16 57.53 0.29 -6.70
CA GLN A 16 56.56 -0.81 -6.86
C GLN A 16 55.95 -1.27 -5.53
N TYR A 17 56.74 -1.34 -4.45
CA TYR A 17 56.25 -1.63 -3.09
C TYR A 17 55.37 -0.50 -2.53
N SER A 18 55.71 0.76 -2.83
CA SER A 18 54.93 1.93 -2.40
C SER A 18 53.55 1.97 -3.06
N PHE A 19 53.45 1.62 -4.35
CA PHE A 19 52.16 1.57 -5.06
C PHE A 19 51.23 0.46 -4.55
N SER A 20 51.78 -0.65 -4.05
CA SER A 20 50.99 -1.76 -3.50
C SER A 20 50.53 -1.54 -2.05
N LEU A 21 51.09 -0.54 -1.35
CA LEU A 21 50.66 -0.16 0.00
C LEU A 21 49.39 0.72 0.02
N PHE A 22 49.10 1.45 -1.05
CA PHE A 22 47.95 2.36 -1.12
C PHE A 22 46.86 1.95 -2.13
N SER A 23 47.09 0.91 -2.94
CA SER A 23 46.10 0.41 -3.89
C SER A 23 45.32 -0.79 -3.33
N ILE A 24 44.03 -0.85 -3.66
CA ILE A 24 43.20 -2.04 -3.41
C ILE A 24 43.22 -2.85 -4.72
N PRO A 25 43.78 -4.08 -4.72
CA PRO A 25 43.75 -4.92 -5.90
C PRO A 25 42.30 -5.29 -6.25
N ALA A 26 41.97 -5.19 -7.53
CA ALA A 26 40.64 -5.49 -8.02
C ALA A 26 40.68 -5.94 -9.48
N ASP A 27 39.95 -7.00 -9.80
CA ASP A 27 39.63 -7.32 -11.20
C ASP A 27 38.39 -6.53 -11.59
N VAL A 28 38.46 -5.79 -12.70
CA VAL A 28 37.39 -4.89 -13.14
C VAL A 28 36.92 -5.26 -14.53
N GLU A 29 35.62 -5.46 -14.68
CA GLU A 29 34.95 -5.69 -15.95
C GLU A 29 33.95 -4.56 -16.23
N ASN A 30 34.02 -3.99 -17.43
CA ASN A 30 33.03 -3.01 -17.88
C ASN A 30 31.77 -3.70 -18.40
N ILE A 31 30.70 -3.62 -17.61
CA ILE A 31 29.38 -4.21 -17.90
C ILE A 31 28.33 -3.14 -18.23
N SER A 32 28.75 -2.00 -18.78
CA SER A 32 27.87 -0.89 -19.16
C SER A 32 26.82 -1.29 -20.22
N ASN A 33 25.72 -0.54 -20.27
CA ASN A 33 24.61 -0.71 -21.22
C ASN A 33 24.03 -2.13 -21.24
N GLU A 34 23.85 -2.74 -22.42
CA GLU A 34 23.20 -4.04 -22.63
C GLU A 34 23.86 -5.21 -21.86
N LYS A 35 25.14 -5.05 -21.46
CA LYS A 35 25.88 -6.05 -20.68
C LYS A 35 25.47 -6.10 -19.21
N TYR A 36 24.83 -5.04 -18.69
CA TYR A 36 24.53 -4.93 -17.26
C TYR A 36 23.56 -6.00 -16.79
N PHE A 37 22.40 -6.12 -17.46
CA PHE A 37 21.36 -7.07 -17.08
C PHE A 37 21.86 -8.53 -17.03
N PRO A 38 22.50 -9.10 -18.08
CA PRO A 38 22.99 -10.47 -18.01
C PRO A 38 24.07 -10.66 -16.94
N ALA A 39 24.98 -9.69 -16.75
CA ALA A 39 26.01 -9.76 -15.71
C ALA A 39 25.41 -9.73 -14.29
N LEU A 40 24.45 -8.83 -14.05
CA LEU A 40 23.70 -8.71 -12.80
C LEU A 40 22.95 -10.01 -12.48
N MET A 41 22.19 -10.54 -13.43
CA MET A 41 21.42 -11.76 -13.25
C MET A 41 22.33 -12.97 -12.97
N LYS A 42 23.48 -13.06 -13.65
CA LYS A 42 24.49 -14.08 -13.38
C LYS A 42 25.06 -13.95 -11.97
N ALA A 43 25.40 -12.73 -11.54
CA ALA A 43 25.94 -12.48 -10.20
C ALA A 43 24.93 -12.84 -9.10
N ILE A 44 23.68 -12.40 -9.21
CA ILE A 44 22.61 -12.73 -8.24
C ILE A 44 22.37 -14.24 -8.18
N LYS A 45 22.23 -14.90 -9.34
CA LYS A 45 21.94 -16.34 -9.40
C LYS A 45 23.09 -17.24 -8.91
N SER A 46 24.32 -16.72 -8.89
CA SER A 46 25.52 -17.43 -8.43
C SER A 46 25.91 -17.12 -6.98
N ALA A 47 25.20 -16.22 -6.31
CA ALA A 47 25.45 -15.87 -4.91
C ALA A 47 25.22 -17.07 -3.98
N ASN A 48 26.08 -17.23 -2.97
CA ASN A 48 26.06 -18.36 -2.04
C ASN A 48 25.90 -17.96 -0.56
N LYS A 49 26.24 -16.73 -0.19
CA LYS A 49 26.31 -16.26 1.20
C LYS A 49 25.47 -15.04 1.44
N SER A 50 25.67 -13.97 0.67
CA SER A 50 25.00 -12.70 0.92
C SER A 50 24.87 -11.82 -0.31
N ILE A 51 23.80 -11.02 -0.36
CA ILE A 51 23.61 -9.94 -1.34
C ILE A 51 23.17 -8.69 -0.57
N TYR A 52 23.98 -7.63 -0.62
CA TYR A 52 23.61 -6.31 -0.13
C TYR A 52 23.29 -5.41 -1.31
N VAL A 53 22.10 -4.81 -1.34
CA VAL A 53 21.64 -3.92 -2.42
C VAL A 53 21.41 -2.52 -1.86
N CYS A 54 22.09 -1.52 -2.41
CA CYS A 54 21.79 -0.12 -2.15
C CYS A 54 21.31 0.51 -3.45
N MET A 55 20.05 0.92 -3.50
CA MET A 55 19.42 1.37 -4.74
C MET A 55 18.66 2.66 -4.57
N TYR A 56 19.07 3.67 -5.34
CA TYR A 56 18.36 4.95 -5.42
C TYR A 56 16.94 4.73 -5.91
N TYR A 57 16.73 4.04 -7.04
CA TYR A 57 15.40 3.87 -7.60
C TYR A 57 15.17 2.47 -8.21
N ILE A 58 14.07 1.85 -7.82
CA ILE A 58 13.50 0.64 -8.39
C ILE A 58 12.07 0.96 -8.84
N SER A 59 11.89 0.98 -10.15
CA SER A 59 10.60 1.00 -10.82
C SER A 59 10.09 -0.43 -10.97
N TYR A 60 9.34 -0.91 -9.98
CA TYR A 60 8.79 -2.25 -9.99
C TYR A 60 7.38 -2.27 -10.62
N PRO A 61 7.20 -2.84 -11.84
CA PRO A 61 5.90 -2.94 -12.47
C PRO A 61 5.12 -4.12 -11.90
N VAL A 62 4.15 -3.82 -11.05
CA VAL A 62 3.42 -4.85 -10.30
C VAL A 62 2.59 -5.77 -11.21
N TYR A 63 2.00 -5.22 -12.28
CA TYR A 63 1.03 -5.93 -13.13
C TYR A 63 1.63 -6.54 -14.41
N LYS A 64 2.93 -6.37 -14.64
CA LYS A 64 3.58 -6.76 -15.89
C LYS A 64 4.97 -7.32 -15.63
N LYS A 65 5.25 -8.50 -16.18
CA LYS A 65 6.61 -9.05 -16.18
C LYS A 65 7.54 -8.23 -17.09
N ASN A 66 8.70 -7.88 -16.57
CA ASN A 66 9.83 -7.33 -17.31
C ASN A 66 11.16 -7.64 -16.60
N LYS A 67 12.26 -7.09 -17.13
CA LYS A 67 13.61 -7.22 -16.54
C LYS A 67 13.66 -6.86 -15.05
N ILE A 68 12.91 -5.85 -14.59
CA ILE A 68 12.93 -5.43 -13.18
C ILE A 68 12.26 -6.47 -12.30
N THR A 69 11.12 -7.04 -12.73
CA THR A 69 10.50 -8.15 -12.01
C THR A 69 11.43 -9.36 -11.92
N GLU A 70 12.17 -9.68 -12.99
CA GLU A 70 13.13 -10.78 -12.98
C GLU A 70 14.29 -10.57 -11.99
N ILE A 71 14.77 -9.33 -11.86
CA ILE A 71 15.81 -8.99 -10.88
C ILE A 71 15.30 -9.23 -9.45
N LEU A 72 14.12 -8.68 -9.11
CA LEU A 72 13.59 -8.83 -7.75
C LEU A 72 13.17 -10.27 -7.45
N ASP A 73 12.55 -10.97 -8.40
CA ASP A 73 12.24 -12.39 -8.26
C ASP A 73 13.53 -13.21 -8.03
N SER A 74 14.65 -12.86 -8.69
CA SER A 74 15.93 -13.53 -8.46
C SER A 74 16.54 -13.27 -7.08
N LEU A 75 16.33 -12.08 -6.49
CA LEU A 75 16.70 -11.80 -5.10
C LEU A 75 15.88 -12.66 -4.13
N VAL A 76 14.57 -12.79 -4.39
CA VAL A 76 13.68 -13.66 -3.61
C VAL A 76 14.11 -15.12 -3.71
N ASP A 77 14.43 -15.58 -4.91
CA ASP A 77 14.90 -16.96 -5.14
C ASP A 77 16.26 -17.22 -4.47
N ALA A 78 17.17 -16.25 -4.44
CA ALA A 78 18.42 -16.35 -3.69
C ALA A 78 18.15 -16.46 -2.18
N ALA A 79 17.28 -15.63 -1.62
CA ALA A 79 16.91 -15.69 -0.21
C ALA A 79 16.25 -17.03 0.17
N LYS A 80 15.38 -17.56 -0.69
CA LYS A 80 14.77 -18.90 -0.51
C LYS A 80 15.80 -20.03 -0.48
N LYS A 81 16.95 -19.85 -1.12
CA LYS A 81 18.09 -20.79 -1.08
C LYS A 81 18.99 -20.60 0.16
N GLY A 82 18.68 -19.65 1.03
CA GLY A 82 19.45 -19.36 2.25
C GLY A 82 20.51 -18.27 2.10
N VAL A 83 20.58 -17.57 0.96
CA VAL A 83 21.47 -16.42 0.79
C VAL A 83 20.93 -15.25 1.62
N ALA A 84 21.77 -14.60 2.44
CA ALA A 84 21.35 -13.44 3.22
C ALA A 84 21.19 -12.22 2.30
N VAL A 85 19.96 -11.80 2.03
CA VAL A 85 19.67 -10.63 1.18
C VAL A 85 19.22 -9.46 2.03
N GLU A 86 19.85 -8.29 1.88
CA GLU A 86 19.42 -7.03 2.51
C GLU A 86 19.38 -5.90 1.47
N VAL A 87 18.32 -5.11 1.50
CA VAL A 87 18.07 -4.04 0.53
C VAL A 87 17.85 -2.72 1.26
N ILE A 88 18.55 -1.67 0.84
CA ILE A 88 18.34 -0.29 1.27
C ILE A 88 17.92 0.55 0.06
N LEU A 89 16.80 1.25 0.21
CA LEU A 89 16.17 2.07 -0.80
C LEU A 89 16.16 3.53 -0.35
N ASP A 90 16.41 4.44 -1.29
CA ASP A 90 16.26 5.86 -1.02
C ASP A 90 14.77 6.24 -0.84
N ARG A 91 14.49 7.00 0.22
CA ARG A 91 13.17 7.57 0.56
C ARG A 91 13.10 9.08 0.32
N SER A 92 14.24 9.72 0.04
CA SER A 92 14.31 11.16 -0.08
C SER A 92 13.37 11.69 -1.18
N ASN A 93 12.84 12.90 -0.95
CA ASN A 93 11.94 13.56 -1.88
C ASN A 93 12.66 14.75 -2.53
N ILE A 94 13.18 14.55 -3.74
CA ILE A 94 13.90 15.62 -4.48
C ILE A 94 12.93 16.52 -5.24
N VAL A 95 11.70 16.06 -5.53
CA VAL A 95 10.85 16.67 -6.58
C VAL A 95 9.90 17.74 -6.06
N ASN A 96 9.44 17.67 -4.81
CA ASN A 96 8.55 18.69 -4.22
C ASN A 96 9.06 19.15 -2.85
N LYS A 97 9.47 20.42 -2.76
CA LYS A 97 9.83 21.08 -1.49
C LYS A 97 8.61 21.35 -0.58
N SER A 98 7.39 20.98 -0.99
CA SER A 98 6.24 20.96 -0.09
C SER A 98 6.30 19.68 0.75
N TYR A 99 6.27 19.85 2.07
CA TYR A 99 6.28 18.75 3.05
C TYR A 99 5.10 17.77 2.95
N GLU A 100 4.19 17.94 1.98
CA GLU A 100 2.92 17.23 1.84
C GLU A 100 2.95 16.11 0.78
N ASP A 101 3.85 16.16 -0.22
CA ASP A 101 3.94 15.15 -1.28
C ASP A 101 5.16 14.26 -1.07
N MET A 102 5.13 13.35 -0.09
CA MET A 102 6.20 12.34 0.05
C MET A 102 6.34 11.55 -1.25
N SER A 103 7.57 11.39 -1.74
CA SER A 103 7.85 10.56 -2.91
C SER A 103 7.43 9.12 -2.63
N LYS A 104 6.50 8.58 -3.42
CA LYS A 104 6.07 7.17 -3.38
C LYS A 104 7.00 6.25 -4.19
N LYS A 105 8.16 6.81 -4.56
CA LYS A 105 9.30 6.12 -5.09
C LYS A 105 9.64 4.90 -4.25
N ASN A 106 10.04 3.81 -4.93
CA ASN A 106 10.44 2.55 -4.31
C ASN A 106 9.32 1.82 -3.54
N VAL A 107 8.13 2.39 -3.34
CA VAL A 107 7.04 1.77 -2.54
C VAL A 107 6.65 0.40 -3.07
N CYS A 108 6.50 0.26 -4.39
CA CYS A 108 6.14 -1.02 -4.99
C CYS A 108 7.24 -2.09 -4.81
N ALA A 109 8.50 -1.71 -4.99
CA ALA A 109 9.64 -2.61 -4.81
C ALA A 109 9.84 -2.99 -3.34
N PHE A 110 9.76 -2.01 -2.43
CA PHE A 110 9.83 -2.20 -0.99
C PHE A 110 8.77 -3.21 -0.54
N SER A 111 7.52 -2.99 -0.95
CA SER A 111 6.40 -3.85 -0.56
C SER A 111 6.56 -5.27 -1.07
N PHE A 112 6.96 -5.42 -2.34
CA PHE A 112 7.22 -6.73 -2.93
C PHE A 112 8.30 -7.51 -2.16
N LEU A 113 9.43 -6.85 -1.86
CA LEU A 113 10.53 -7.45 -1.11
C LEU A 113 10.09 -7.80 0.32
N LYS A 114 9.38 -6.88 1.00
CA LYS A 114 8.88 -7.07 2.35
C LYS A 114 7.91 -8.25 2.45
N GLN A 115 6.95 -8.34 1.54
CA GLN A 115 5.97 -9.45 1.49
C GLN A 115 6.64 -10.81 1.22
N ASN A 116 7.80 -10.82 0.55
CA ASN A 116 8.61 -12.03 0.34
C ASN A 116 9.66 -12.26 1.45
N ASN A 117 9.50 -11.62 2.61
CA ASN A 117 10.39 -11.75 3.77
C ASN A 117 11.85 -11.34 3.51
N ILE A 118 12.10 -10.46 2.55
CA ILE A 118 13.42 -9.86 2.35
C ILE A 118 13.60 -8.69 3.32
N PRO A 119 14.67 -8.65 4.12
CA PRO A 119 15.10 -7.45 4.84
C PRO A 119 15.25 -6.26 3.89
N VAL A 120 14.26 -5.37 3.89
CA VAL A 120 14.24 -4.15 3.07
C VAL A 120 13.95 -2.95 3.95
N PHE A 121 14.73 -1.90 3.75
CA PHE A 121 14.68 -0.67 4.52
C PHE A 121 14.74 0.53 3.60
N TYR A 122 14.11 1.61 4.02
CA TYR A 122 14.40 2.94 3.54
C TYR A 122 15.56 3.55 4.34
N ASP A 123 16.30 4.44 3.69
CA ASP A 123 17.21 5.36 4.36
C ASP A 123 16.47 6.46 5.15
N GLU A 124 17.23 7.42 5.67
CA GLU A 124 16.68 8.56 6.39
C GLU A 124 16.04 9.59 5.44
N LEU A 125 14.91 10.17 5.85
CA LEU A 125 14.11 11.05 5.00
C LEU A 125 14.87 12.30 4.49
N ASN A 126 15.80 12.81 5.28
CA ASN A 126 16.47 14.09 5.04
C ASN A 126 17.81 13.97 4.30
N THR A 127 18.25 12.75 3.99
CA THR A 127 19.50 12.50 3.28
C THR A 127 19.22 11.69 2.03
N LEU A 128 19.83 12.10 0.92
CA LEU A 128 19.69 11.45 -0.38
C LEU A 128 20.68 10.29 -0.50
N THR A 129 20.20 9.05 -0.54
CA THR A 129 21.03 7.90 -0.92
C THR A 129 20.98 7.68 -2.43
N HIS A 130 21.75 8.47 -3.19
CA HIS A 130 21.80 8.35 -4.67
C HIS A 130 22.67 7.16 -5.17
N ALA A 131 22.94 6.18 -4.32
CA ALA A 131 23.79 5.03 -4.62
C ALA A 131 23.05 3.94 -5.41
N LYS A 132 23.77 3.22 -6.27
CA LYS A 132 23.24 2.15 -7.14
C LYS A 132 24.31 1.06 -7.24
N TYR A 133 24.34 0.20 -6.22
CA TYR A 133 25.32 -0.87 -6.16
C TYR A 133 24.77 -2.12 -5.49
N LEU A 134 25.47 -3.23 -5.76
CA LEU A 134 25.27 -4.51 -5.11
C LEU A 134 26.61 -5.07 -4.66
N ILE A 135 26.62 -5.73 -3.51
CA ILE A 135 27.77 -6.48 -3.00
C ILE A 135 27.33 -7.93 -2.82
N ILE A 136 27.99 -8.84 -3.52
CA ILE A 136 27.70 -10.27 -3.55
C ILE A 136 28.83 -11.03 -2.86
N ASP A 137 28.45 -11.84 -1.87
CA ASP A 137 29.31 -12.74 -1.09
C ASP A 137 30.52 -12.08 -0.42
N GLY A 138 30.49 -10.75 -0.25
CA GLY A 138 31.61 -9.97 0.28
C GLY A 138 32.84 -9.94 -0.64
N GLU A 139 32.66 -10.17 -1.94
CA GLU A 139 33.77 -10.25 -2.90
C GLU A 139 33.49 -9.54 -4.22
N SER A 140 32.28 -9.68 -4.77
CA SER A 140 31.91 -9.07 -6.04
C SER A 140 31.04 -7.84 -5.83
N ILE A 141 31.37 -6.74 -6.48
CA ILE A 141 30.64 -5.48 -6.43
C ILE A 141 30.15 -5.15 -7.82
N ILE A 142 28.88 -4.84 -7.97
CA ILE A 142 28.34 -4.22 -9.18
C ILE A 142 27.98 -2.79 -8.81
N SER A 143 28.54 -1.79 -9.51
CA SER A 143 28.28 -0.37 -9.23
C SER A 143 28.22 0.44 -10.53
N GLY A 144 27.33 1.42 -10.60
CA GLY A 144 27.12 2.20 -11.81
C GLY A 144 26.02 3.25 -11.72
N SER A 145 25.57 3.75 -12.86
CA SER A 145 24.48 4.73 -12.98
C SER A 145 23.09 4.11 -13.10
N PHE A 146 23.00 2.78 -13.28
CA PHE A 146 21.75 2.06 -13.48
C PHE A 146 20.81 2.13 -12.27
N ASN A 147 19.70 2.83 -12.44
CA ASN A 147 18.49 2.51 -11.68
C ASN A 147 17.92 1.17 -12.15
N TRP A 148 17.13 0.53 -11.31
CA TRP A 148 16.33 -0.60 -11.73
C TRP A 148 15.00 -0.10 -12.29
N SER A 149 15.05 0.44 -13.50
CA SER A 149 13.88 0.89 -14.26
C SER A 149 13.95 0.45 -15.72
N GLU A 150 12.81 0.39 -16.39
CA GLU A 150 12.75 0.02 -17.81
C GLU A 150 13.54 1.00 -18.69
N ASN A 151 13.51 2.29 -18.37
CA ASN A 151 14.29 3.31 -19.08
C ASN A 151 15.79 3.11 -18.91
N SER A 152 16.29 2.89 -17.68
CA SER A 152 17.71 2.60 -17.46
C SER A 152 18.14 1.30 -18.16
N MET A 153 17.25 0.31 -18.29
CA MET A 153 17.56 -0.98 -18.89
C MET A 153 17.46 -1.03 -20.42
N SER A 154 16.80 -0.06 -21.06
CA SER A 154 16.45 -0.13 -22.49
C SER A 154 16.70 1.15 -23.28
N ASN A 155 16.58 2.32 -22.66
CA ASN A 155 16.54 3.62 -23.36
C ASN A 155 17.74 4.52 -23.04
N ASN A 156 18.26 4.44 -21.81
CA ASN A 156 19.36 5.28 -21.37
C ASN A 156 20.72 4.69 -21.79
N ARG A 157 21.72 5.56 -21.91
CA ARG A 157 23.13 5.17 -21.88
C ARG A 157 23.60 5.20 -20.44
N GLU A 158 23.98 4.05 -19.91
CA GLU A 158 24.27 3.86 -18.49
C GLU A 158 25.62 3.14 -18.34
N ASN A 159 26.42 3.55 -17.36
CA ASN A 159 27.70 2.91 -17.08
C ASN A 159 27.59 1.97 -15.87
N ALA A 160 28.32 0.85 -15.91
CA ALA A 160 28.45 -0.05 -14.78
C ALA A 160 29.76 -0.85 -14.84
N LEU A 161 30.28 -1.17 -13.65
CA LEU A 161 31.45 -2.00 -13.45
C LEU A 161 31.09 -3.19 -12.56
N LEU A 162 31.61 -4.36 -12.92
CA LEU A 162 31.72 -5.51 -12.04
C LEU A 162 33.16 -5.53 -11.51
N VAL A 163 33.30 -5.41 -10.20
CA VAL A 163 34.59 -5.33 -9.51
C VAL A 163 34.70 -6.51 -8.56
N LYS A 164 35.75 -7.32 -8.69
CA LYS A 164 36.06 -8.40 -7.76
C LYS A 164 37.18 -7.96 -6.83
N SER A 165 36.84 -7.69 -5.57
CA SER A 165 37.80 -7.31 -4.54
C SER A 165 37.18 -7.46 -3.14
N LYS A 166 37.69 -8.41 -2.36
CA LYS A 166 37.22 -8.65 -0.97
C LYS A 166 37.44 -7.43 -0.08
N LYS A 167 38.62 -6.80 -0.16
CA LYS A 167 38.97 -5.63 0.65
C LYS A 167 38.05 -4.44 0.35
N LEU A 168 37.73 -4.18 -0.92
CA LEU A 168 36.78 -3.13 -1.28
C LEU A 168 35.35 -3.48 -0.83
N ALA A 169 34.94 -4.74 -0.99
CA ALA A 169 33.62 -5.19 -0.59
C ALA A 169 33.41 -5.07 0.92
N GLU A 170 34.41 -5.39 1.74
CA GLU A 170 34.39 -5.19 3.20
C GLU A 170 34.22 -3.71 3.59
N GLN A 171 34.92 -2.81 2.90
CA GLN A 171 34.77 -1.36 3.11
C GLN A 171 33.35 -0.90 2.76
N MET A 172 32.85 -1.28 1.59
CA MET A 172 31.50 -0.92 1.16
C MET A 172 30.40 -1.55 2.03
N ILE A 173 30.58 -2.77 2.55
CA ILE A 173 29.67 -3.37 3.53
C ILE A 173 29.68 -2.59 4.84
N THR A 174 30.84 -2.07 5.26
CA THR A 174 30.94 -1.23 6.46
C THR A 174 30.14 0.06 6.29
N GLU A 175 30.26 0.72 5.14
CA GLU A 175 29.46 1.90 4.78
C GLU A 175 27.96 1.57 4.68
N PHE A 176 27.60 0.46 4.02
CA PHE A 176 26.21 -0.01 3.93
C PHE A 176 25.57 -0.24 5.31
N LYS A 177 26.34 -0.75 6.27
CA LYS A 177 25.87 -0.96 7.65
C LYS A 177 25.63 0.35 8.40
N GLN A 178 26.29 1.44 8.03
CA GLN A 178 26.09 2.75 8.66
C GLN A 178 24.83 3.47 8.19
N ILE A 179 24.22 3.04 7.07
CA ILE A 179 22.99 3.67 6.57
C ILE A 179 21.83 3.39 7.54
N PRO A 180 21.08 4.42 7.99
CA PRO A 180 19.91 4.24 8.84
C PRO A 180 18.87 3.32 8.21
N ARG A 181 18.19 2.53 9.05
CA ARG A 181 17.16 1.55 8.63
C ARG A 181 15.79 2.01 9.09
N TYR A 182 14.95 2.44 8.13
CA TYR A 182 13.54 2.72 8.36
C TYR A 182 12.67 1.70 7.61
N SER A 183 11.81 0.97 8.31
CA SER A 183 10.85 0.05 7.68
C SER A 183 9.44 0.43 8.10
N PRO A 184 8.61 1.02 7.22
CA PRO A 184 7.19 1.14 7.49
C PRO A 184 6.54 -0.25 7.60
N GLU A 185 5.45 -0.34 8.34
CA GLU A 185 4.57 -1.52 8.30
C GLU A 185 3.79 -1.53 6.99
N ILE A 186 3.77 -2.69 6.34
CA ILE A 186 2.92 -2.95 5.18
C ILE A 186 2.02 -4.11 5.54
N PRO A 187 0.69 -3.99 5.39
CA PRO A 187 -0.20 -5.10 5.65
C PRO A 187 0.21 -6.31 4.80
N LYS A 188 0.27 -7.48 5.44
CA LYS A 188 0.62 -8.72 4.74
C LYS A 188 -0.46 -9.02 3.69
N ASP A 189 -0.03 -9.55 2.55
CA ASP A 189 -0.92 -9.95 1.44
C ASP A 189 -1.75 -8.81 0.81
N SER A 190 -1.42 -7.55 1.12
CA SER A 190 -2.09 -6.39 0.55
C SER A 190 -1.95 -6.33 -0.97
N ILE A 191 -3.04 -5.95 -1.63
CA ILE A 191 -3.11 -5.80 -3.08
C ILE A 191 -2.83 -4.35 -3.45
N PRO A 192 -1.91 -4.10 -4.39
CA PRO A 192 -1.63 -2.77 -4.88
C PRO A 192 -2.81 -2.23 -5.70
N ILE A 193 -3.11 -0.96 -5.51
CA ILE A 193 -4.06 -0.16 -6.27
C ILE A 193 -3.27 0.96 -6.95
N PRO A 194 -3.25 1.06 -8.30
CA PRO A 194 -2.44 2.06 -8.97
C PRO A 194 -2.90 3.47 -8.65
N ILE A 195 -2.01 4.39 -8.28
CA ILE A 195 -2.41 5.76 -7.93
C ILE A 195 -2.90 6.53 -9.14
N HIS A 196 -2.46 6.19 -10.35
CA HIS A 196 -3.01 6.78 -11.57
C HIS A 196 -4.53 6.52 -11.69
N PHE A 197 -5.02 5.39 -11.17
CA PHE A 197 -6.46 5.09 -11.11
C PHE A 197 -7.19 6.11 -10.22
N LEU A 198 -6.58 6.48 -9.09
CA LEU A 198 -7.12 7.47 -8.15
C LEU A 198 -6.99 8.90 -8.67
N LYS A 199 -5.88 9.22 -9.35
CA LYS A 199 -5.64 10.54 -9.95
C LYS A 199 -6.47 10.76 -11.22
N ASN A 200 -7.12 9.73 -11.77
CA ASN A 200 -7.99 9.86 -12.93
C ASN A 200 -9.30 10.60 -12.55
N LYS A 201 -9.30 11.92 -12.73
CA LYS A 201 -10.44 12.82 -12.47
C LYS A 201 -11.69 12.49 -13.30
N LYS A 202 -11.59 11.68 -14.37
CA LYS A 202 -12.75 11.24 -15.16
C LYS A 202 -13.36 9.95 -14.63
N LEU A 203 -12.58 9.08 -14.00
CA LEU A 203 -12.96 7.73 -13.59
C LEU A 203 -13.24 7.65 -12.10
N PHE A 204 -12.30 8.10 -11.27
CA PHE A 204 -12.35 7.96 -9.82
C PHE A 204 -13.61 8.57 -9.19
N PRO A 205 -14.06 9.79 -9.53
CA PRO A 205 -15.28 10.38 -8.95
C PRO A 205 -16.54 9.60 -9.31
N LYS A 206 -16.56 8.92 -10.46
CA LYS A 206 -17.71 8.15 -10.93
C LYS A 206 -17.91 6.85 -10.15
N MET A 207 -16.92 6.43 -9.35
CA MET A 207 -17.09 5.30 -8.42
C MET A 207 -18.25 5.55 -7.46
N ILE A 208 -18.46 6.81 -7.03
CA ILE A 208 -19.56 7.20 -6.13
C ILE A 208 -20.96 6.91 -6.72
N ASN A 209 -21.07 6.71 -8.04
CA ASN A 209 -22.35 6.58 -8.72
C ASN A 209 -23.12 5.32 -8.28
N ARG A 210 -24.29 5.55 -7.68
CA ARG A 210 -25.19 4.50 -7.17
C ARG A 210 -25.88 3.67 -8.26
N LYS A 211 -25.91 4.15 -9.50
CA LYS A 211 -26.62 3.46 -10.59
C LYS A 211 -25.97 2.13 -10.96
N TYR A 212 -24.68 1.97 -10.68
CA TYR A 212 -23.95 0.78 -11.06
C TYR A 212 -22.88 0.39 -10.02
N PRO A 213 -23.27 -0.10 -8.83
CA PRO A 213 -22.30 -0.42 -7.77
C PRO A 213 -21.31 -1.52 -8.16
N GLN A 214 -21.78 -2.54 -8.89
CA GLN A 214 -20.99 -3.68 -9.35
C GLN A 214 -19.85 -3.27 -10.30
N ILE A 215 -19.93 -2.07 -10.88
CA ILE A 215 -18.88 -1.53 -11.74
C ILE A 215 -17.59 -1.38 -10.99
N VAL A 216 -17.69 -0.76 -9.81
CA VAL A 216 -16.55 -0.45 -8.95
C VAL A 216 -15.93 -1.75 -8.47
N ASP A 217 -16.78 -2.70 -8.10
CA ASP A 217 -16.35 -4.01 -7.60
C ASP A 217 -15.62 -4.80 -8.68
N PHE A 218 -16.12 -4.79 -9.91
CA PHE A 218 -15.41 -5.40 -11.03
C PHE A 218 -14.07 -4.71 -11.30
N SER A 219 -13.96 -3.37 -11.18
CA SER A 219 -12.69 -2.68 -11.37
C SER A 219 -11.64 -3.15 -10.36
N PHE A 220 -12.02 -3.21 -9.09
CA PHE A 220 -11.14 -3.73 -8.03
C PHE A 220 -10.79 -5.18 -8.26
N TYR A 221 -11.75 -5.98 -8.69
CA TYR A 221 -11.53 -7.38 -8.99
C TYR A 221 -10.60 -7.58 -10.19
N ALA A 222 -10.73 -6.77 -11.24
CA ALA A 222 -9.83 -6.79 -12.39
C ALA A 222 -8.40 -6.40 -12.00
N LEU A 223 -8.23 -5.41 -11.10
CA LEU A 223 -6.93 -5.06 -10.50
C LEU A 223 -6.36 -6.22 -9.68
N LYS A 224 -7.16 -6.84 -8.81
CA LYS A 224 -6.79 -8.05 -8.05
C LYS A 224 -6.34 -9.18 -8.97
N LYS A 225 -7.12 -9.49 -10.02
CA LYS A 225 -6.79 -10.55 -10.97
C LYS A 225 -5.53 -10.25 -11.77
N SER A 226 -5.33 -8.99 -12.15
CA SER A 226 -4.11 -8.58 -12.83
C SER A 226 -2.88 -8.73 -11.95
N PHE A 227 -3.00 -8.37 -10.67
CA PHE A 227 -1.95 -8.60 -9.67
C PHE A 227 -1.66 -10.10 -9.48
N GLU A 228 -2.70 -10.91 -9.23
CA GLU A 228 -2.59 -12.36 -9.04
C GLU A 228 -1.93 -13.06 -10.25
N GLN A 229 -2.30 -12.66 -11.46
CA GLN A 229 -1.80 -13.27 -12.70
C GLN A 229 -0.51 -12.62 -13.23
N ARG A 230 -0.07 -11.50 -12.62
CA ARG A 230 1.00 -10.62 -13.13
C ARG A 230 0.88 -10.35 -14.63
N SER A 231 -0.34 -10.02 -15.06
CA SER A 231 -0.68 -9.87 -16.48
C SER A 231 -1.72 -8.77 -16.68
N GLU A 232 -1.52 -7.98 -17.72
CA GLU A 232 -2.50 -7.02 -18.25
C GLU A 232 -3.65 -7.75 -19.00
N LYS A 233 -3.38 -8.95 -19.49
CA LYS A 233 -4.38 -9.87 -20.07
C LYS A 233 -4.83 -10.84 -18.99
N ILE A 234 -5.97 -10.54 -18.38
CA ILE A 234 -6.52 -11.34 -17.29
C ILE A 234 -7.55 -12.32 -17.80
N LYS A 235 -7.45 -13.56 -17.32
CA LYS A 235 -8.51 -14.57 -17.46
C LYS A 235 -9.40 -14.52 -16.22
N ILE A 236 -10.71 -14.46 -16.42
CA ILE A 236 -11.71 -14.48 -15.36
C ILE A 236 -12.70 -15.59 -15.69
N THR A 237 -12.84 -16.58 -14.83
CA THR A 237 -13.86 -17.62 -14.99
C THR A 237 -15.22 -17.12 -14.51
N MET A 238 -16.29 -17.67 -15.08
CA MET A 238 -17.65 -17.28 -14.69
C MET A 238 -18.00 -17.68 -13.25
N ASP A 239 -17.40 -18.77 -12.75
CA ASP A 239 -17.60 -19.19 -11.36
C ASP A 239 -16.91 -18.22 -10.39
N GLU A 240 -15.70 -17.75 -10.69
CA GLU A 240 -15.07 -16.70 -9.87
C GLU A 240 -15.87 -15.39 -9.91
N VAL A 241 -16.43 -14.99 -11.06
CA VAL A 241 -17.32 -13.82 -11.10
C VAL A 241 -18.49 -14.03 -10.15
N ILE A 242 -19.17 -15.18 -10.24
CA ILE A 242 -20.33 -15.44 -9.39
C ILE A 242 -19.94 -15.44 -7.92
N ASN A 243 -18.86 -16.12 -7.55
CA ASN A 243 -18.47 -16.29 -6.16
C ASN A 243 -17.89 -14.99 -5.58
N ASP A 244 -16.96 -14.35 -6.28
CA ASP A 244 -16.16 -13.23 -5.74
C ASP A 244 -16.86 -11.87 -5.94
N LEU A 245 -17.68 -11.72 -6.99
CA LEU A 245 -18.39 -10.46 -7.28
C LEU A 245 -19.87 -10.49 -6.90
N PHE A 246 -20.54 -11.65 -6.93
CA PHE A 246 -21.99 -11.73 -6.75
C PHE A 246 -22.46 -12.44 -5.47
N GLN A 247 -21.83 -13.54 -5.04
CA GLN A 247 -22.30 -14.35 -3.89
C GLN A 247 -22.08 -13.67 -2.53
N GLY A 248 -21.14 -12.72 -2.42
CA GLY A 248 -20.94 -11.95 -1.21
C GLY A 248 -21.99 -10.85 -0.96
N ASN A 249 -22.75 -10.44 -1.99
CA ASN A 249 -23.68 -9.32 -1.84
C ASN A 249 -25.06 -9.82 -1.35
N PRO A 250 -25.47 -9.52 -0.09
CA PRO A 250 -26.72 -10.03 0.47
C PRO A 250 -27.98 -9.49 -0.26
N LYS A 251 -27.83 -8.49 -1.14
CA LYS A 251 -28.91 -7.95 -1.98
C LYS A 251 -28.98 -8.59 -3.38
N LEU A 252 -27.99 -9.40 -3.76
CA LEU A 252 -27.93 -10.07 -5.05
C LEU A 252 -28.08 -11.58 -4.82
N ILE A 253 -29.30 -12.08 -4.97
CA ILE A 253 -29.57 -13.53 -5.00
C ILE A 253 -28.70 -14.14 -6.11
N SER A 254 -27.97 -15.22 -5.80
CA SER A 254 -27.08 -15.95 -6.72
C SER A 254 -27.70 -16.03 -8.13
N PRO A 255 -27.25 -15.21 -9.09
CA PRO A 255 -27.91 -15.15 -10.38
C PRO A 255 -27.51 -16.39 -11.19
N LYS A 256 -28.44 -16.94 -12.00
CA LYS A 256 -28.10 -17.99 -12.98
C LYS A 256 -26.91 -17.53 -13.83
N LYS A 257 -26.00 -18.45 -14.19
CA LYS A 257 -24.78 -18.16 -14.98
C LYS A 257 -25.07 -17.24 -16.18
N ASP A 258 -26.14 -17.49 -16.92
CA ASP A 258 -26.55 -16.71 -18.10
C ASP A 258 -26.92 -15.25 -17.78
N ALA A 259 -27.54 -15.00 -16.62
CA ALA A 259 -27.90 -13.66 -16.18
C ALA A 259 -26.65 -12.83 -15.85
N VAL A 260 -25.69 -13.45 -15.15
CA VAL A 260 -24.38 -12.84 -14.85
C VAL A 260 -23.61 -12.54 -16.13
N GLN A 261 -23.62 -13.48 -17.10
CA GLN A 261 -22.98 -13.29 -18.40
C GLN A 261 -23.55 -12.11 -19.20
N SER A 262 -24.88 -12.01 -19.25
CA SER A 262 -25.57 -10.90 -19.94
C SER A 262 -25.25 -9.55 -19.27
N TYR A 263 -25.27 -9.54 -17.94
CA TYR A 263 -24.90 -8.37 -17.14
C TYR A 263 -23.45 -7.94 -17.40
N MET A 264 -22.51 -8.89 -17.34
CA MET A 264 -21.08 -8.62 -17.55
C MET A 264 -20.75 -8.15 -18.96
N GLY A 265 -21.45 -8.65 -19.97
CA GLY A 265 -21.29 -8.19 -21.36
C GLY A 265 -21.69 -6.73 -21.53
N LYS A 266 -22.87 -6.35 -21.02
CA LYS A 266 -23.33 -4.95 -21.06
C LYS A 266 -22.38 -4.04 -20.28
N TYR A 267 -21.85 -4.52 -19.16
CA TYR A 267 -20.88 -3.81 -18.35
C TYR A 267 -19.58 -3.52 -19.11
N LEU A 268 -18.91 -4.54 -19.64
CA LEU A 268 -17.62 -4.38 -20.33
C LEU A 268 -17.76 -3.52 -21.57
N MET A 269 -18.87 -3.66 -22.30
CA MET A 269 -19.20 -2.80 -23.43
C MET A 269 -19.30 -1.32 -23.01
N TYR A 270 -20.02 -1.04 -21.91
CA TYR A 270 -20.14 0.31 -21.37
C TYR A 270 -18.79 0.85 -20.89
N TRP A 271 -18.01 0.03 -20.19
CA TRP A 271 -16.70 0.40 -19.66
C TRP A 271 -15.70 0.70 -20.76
N LYS A 272 -15.56 -0.20 -21.74
CA LYS A 272 -14.70 0.02 -22.90
C LYS A 272 -15.08 1.29 -23.67
N LYS A 273 -16.38 1.57 -23.83
CA LYS A 273 -16.84 2.80 -24.48
C LYS A 273 -16.47 4.06 -23.69
N LYS A 274 -16.54 4.00 -22.36
CA LYS A 274 -16.41 5.16 -21.48
C LYS A 274 -14.99 5.42 -21.00
N TYR A 275 -14.19 4.36 -20.89
CA TYR A 275 -12.80 4.33 -20.43
C TYR A 275 -11.95 3.42 -21.33
N PRO A 276 -11.87 3.71 -22.64
CA PRO A 276 -11.07 2.93 -23.58
C PRO A 276 -9.57 2.92 -23.22
N GLU A 277 -9.13 3.86 -22.38
CA GLU A 277 -7.78 3.91 -21.83
C GLU A 277 -7.48 2.80 -20.81
N PHE A 278 -8.50 2.20 -20.19
CA PHE A 278 -8.35 1.18 -19.14
C PHE A 278 -8.71 -0.23 -19.61
N ILE A 279 -9.73 -0.38 -20.47
CA ILE A 279 -10.06 -1.67 -21.11
C ILE A 279 -9.80 -1.58 -22.60
N VAL A 280 -8.76 -2.29 -23.06
CA VAL A 280 -8.38 -2.36 -24.48
C VAL A 280 -9.34 -3.26 -25.24
N SER A 281 -9.52 -4.47 -24.72
CA SER A 281 -10.34 -5.49 -25.34
C SER A 281 -10.95 -6.42 -24.29
N TYR A 282 -12.03 -7.07 -24.67
CA TYR A 282 -12.53 -8.21 -23.93
C TYR A 282 -13.11 -9.22 -24.91
N ASN A 283 -12.87 -10.49 -24.65
CA ASN A 283 -13.36 -11.60 -25.45
C ASN A 283 -13.89 -12.69 -24.54
N ARG A 284 -14.64 -13.61 -25.14
CA ARG A 284 -15.23 -14.74 -24.43
C ARG A 284 -14.78 -16.02 -25.09
N ASP A 285 -14.46 -17.01 -24.26
CA ASP A 285 -14.31 -18.37 -24.75
C ASP A 285 -15.68 -18.92 -25.14
N GLU A 286 -15.80 -19.47 -26.34
CA GLU A 286 -17.09 -19.95 -26.85
C GLU A 286 -17.61 -21.18 -26.10
N LYS A 287 -16.71 -22.02 -25.56
CA LYS A 287 -17.07 -23.28 -24.90
C LYS A 287 -17.27 -23.10 -23.39
N THR A 288 -16.30 -22.51 -22.73
CA THR A 288 -16.28 -22.35 -21.26
C THR A 288 -17.05 -21.10 -20.81
N LYS A 289 -17.28 -20.15 -21.72
CA LYS A 289 -17.83 -18.82 -21.43
C LYS A 289 -16.94 -17.98 -20.52
N ASP A 290 -15.69 -18.39 -20.29
CA ASP A 290 -14.69 -17.62 -19.56
C ASP A 290 -14.45 -16.26 -20.25
N LEU A 291 -14.16 -15.25 -19.44
CA LEU A 291 -13.92 -13.90 -19.89
C LEU A 291 -12.42 -13.61 -19.92
N TYR A 292 -11.95 -13.13 -21.06
CA TYR A 292 -10.61 -12.57 -21.19
C TYR A 292 -10.74 -11.06 -21.29
N VAL A 293 -10.10 -10.33 -20.38
CA VAL A 293 -10.09 -8.86 -20.40
C VAL A 293 -8.65 -8.41 -20.55
N GLU A 294 -8.41 -7.56 -21.52
CA GLU A 294 -7.15 -6.86 -21.69
C GLU A 294 -7.29 -5.48 -21.09
N LEU A 295 -6.59 -5.29 -19.99
CA LEU A 295 -6.46 -4.02 -19.30
C LEU A 295 -5.30 -3.25 -19.90
N LYS A 296 -5.40 -1.92 -19.83
CA LYS A 296 -4.28 -1.04 -20.06
C LYS A 296 -4.10 -0.22 -18.79
N PHE A 297 -3.02 -0.53 -18.08
CA PHE A 297 -2.47 0.40 -17.13
C PHE A 297 -1.61 1.35 -17.95
N GLU A 298 -1.90 2.65 -17.92
CA GLU A 298 -1.03 3.63 -18.60
C GLU A 298 0.32 3.58 -17.90
N ASN A 299 1.19 2.74 -18.47
CA ASN A 299 2.52 2.44 -17.99
C ASN A 299 3.39 3.68 -18.16
N LYS A 300 3.22 4.64 -17.25
CA LYS A 300 4.31 5.52 -16.86
C LYS A 300 5.11 4.70 -15.88
N SER A 301 6.40 4.57 -16.14
CA SER A 301 7.39 3.72 -15.47
C SER A 301 7.52 3.90 -13.95
N ASP A 302 6.55 4.48 -13.26
CA ASP A 302 6.58 4.96 -11.89
C ASP A 302 5.16 4.77 -11.30
N GLU A 303 4.57 3.57 -11.40
CA GLU A 303 3.28 3.33 -10.74
C GLU A 303 3.48 3.26 -9.24
N ASP A 304 3.41 4.43 -8.61
CA ASP A 304 3.05 4.55 -7.21
C ASP A 304 1.75 3.78 -7.04
N ALA A 305 1.73 2.78 -6.16
CA ALA A 305 0.52 2.07 -5.78
C ALA A 305 0.22 2.30 -4.31
N LEU A 306 -1.06 2.27 -3.96
CA LEU A 306 -1.50 2.13 -2.57
C LEU A 306 -1.71 0.66 -2.24
N TYR A 307 -1.53 0.27 -0.99
CA TYR A 307 -1.68 -1.11 -0.57
C TYR A 307 -2.96 -1.32 0.23
N LEU A 308 -3.94 -1.97 -0.40
CA LEU A 308 -5.20 -2.31 0.24
C LEU A 308 -5.10 -3.71 0.85
N ASP A 309 -5.44 -3.85 2.13
CA ASP A 309 -5.43 -5.13 2.84
C ASP A 309 -6.24 -6.20 2.09
N LYS A 310 -5.74 -7.43 2.03
CA LYS A 310 -6.44 -8.54 1.36
C LYS A 310 -7.80 -8.82 1.96
N LEU A 311 -7.96 -8.58 3.27
CA LEU A 311 -9.24 -8.71 3.96
C LEU A 311 -10.33 -7.86 3.30
N PHE A 312 -9.97 -6.77 2.59
CA PHE A 312 -10.93 -5.99 1.83
C PHE A 312 -11.77 -6.86 0.87
N TRP A 313 -11.15 -7.87 0.25
CA TRP A 313 -11.84 -8.84 -0.60
C TRP A 313 -12.22 -10.10 0.17
N ASP A 314 -11.27 -10.68 0.91
CA ASP A 314 -11.41 -12.01 1.51
C ASP A 314 -12.53 -12.06 2.57
N ASP A 315 -12.72 -10.99 3.34
CA ASP A 315 -13.81 -10.86 4.33
C ASP A 315 -15.01 -10.05 3.80
N GLY A 316 -14.93 -9.64 2.53
CA GLY A 316 -16.08 -9.08 1.84
C GLY A 316 -16.38 -7.61 2.09
N TRP A 317 -15.41 -6.85 2.59
CA TRP A 317 -15.57 -5.39 2.72
C TRP A 317 -15.87 -4.71 1.39
N ASN A 318 -15.42 -5.28 0.27
CA ASN A 318 -15.77 -4.87 -1.08
C ASN A 318 -17.29 -4.92 -1.35
N TYR A 319 -18.11 -5.70 -0.66
CA TYR A 319 -19.57 -5.66 -0.83
C TYR A 319 -20.30 -5.05 0.38
N ARG A 320 -19.69 -5.06 1.58
CA ARG A 320 -20.25 -4.40 2.78
C ARG A 320 -20.25 -2.89 2.66
N LEU A 321 -19.18 -2.33 2.10
CA LEU A 321 -19.03 -0.89 1.94
C LEU A 321 -19.82 -0.37 0.74
N SER A 322 -20.52 0.73 0.94
CA SER A 322 -21.10 1.48 -0.17
C SER A 322 -20.00 2.05 -1.06
N ASN A 323 -20.36 2.38 -2.30
CA ASN A 323 -19.45 3.05 -3.22
C ASN A 323 -18.89 4.38 -2.70
N ARG A 324 -19.64 5.07 -1.84
CA ARG A 324 -19.18 6.30 -1.18
C ARG A 324 -18.09 5.99 -0.16
N ALA A 325 -18.27 4.93 0.63
CA ALA A 325 -17.29 4.47 1.59
C ALA A 325 -16.03 3.95 0.90
N LYS A 326 -16.14 3.16 -0.18
CA LYS A 326 -14.98 2.70 -0.99
C LYS A 326 -14.18 3.86 -1.56
N PHE A 327 -14.86 4.85 -2.15
CA PHE A 327 -14.20 6.06 -2.63
C PHE A 327 -13.47 6.78 -1.49
N SER A 328 -14.16 6.96 -0.36
CA SER A 328 -13.60 7.68 0.79
C SER A 328 -12.42 6.93 1.40
N LEU A 329 -12.48 5.60 1.46
CA LEU A 329 -11.42 4.72 1.93
C LEU A 329 -10.16 4.87 1.09
N LEU A 330 -10.29 4.79 -0.24
CA LEU A 330 -9.15 4.95 -1.13
C LEU A 330 -8.54 6.35 -1.05
N TYR A 331 -9.38 7.37 -0.91
CA TYR A 331 -8.90 8.74 -0.71
C TYR A 331 -8.14 8.88 0.62
N VAL A 332 -8.71 8.36 1.71
CA VAL A 332 -8.05 8.30 3.03
C VAL A 332 -6.70 7.58 2.91
N LEU A 333 -6.69 6.41 2.29
CA LEU A 333 -5.50 5.59 2.10
C LEU A 333 -4.41 6.37 1.33
N ASP A 334 -4.78 7.05 0.25
CA ASP A 334 -3.87 7.86 -0.57
C ASP A 334 -3.14 8.92 0.27
N LYS A 335 -3.92 9.64 1.08
CA LYS A 335 -3.45 10.73 1.93
C LYS A 335 -2.68 10.25 3.15
N THR A 336 -3.01 9.08 3.70
CA THR A 336 -2.27 8.50 4.82
C THR A 336 -0.93 7.90 4.40
N GLU A 337 -0.87 7.24 3.24
CA GLU A 337 0.37 6.63 2.75
C GLU A 337 1.37 7.67 2.24
N SER A 338 0.90 8.83 1.76
CA SER A 338 1.77 9.98 1.44
C SER A 338 2.12 10.85 2.66
N GLY A 339 1.54 10.58 3.84
CA GLY A 339 1.70 11.38 5.05
C GLY A 339 2.95 11.02 5.88
N ARG A 340 3.49 12.00 6.62
CA ARG A 340 4.67 11.83 7.50
C ARG A 340 4.57 10.69 8.52
N MET A 341 3.36 10.31 8.92
CA MET A 341 3.10 9.29 9.95
C MET A 341 2.35 8.04 9.44
N GLY A 342 2.17 7.88 8.12
CA GLY A 342 1.68 6.65 7.48
C GLY A 342 0.24 6.21 7.80
N ARG A 343 -0.44 6.86 8.76
CA ARG A 343 -1.82 6.52 9.17
C ARG A 343 -2.70 7.73 9.45
N TYR A 344 -2.18 8.94 9.33
CA TYR A 344 -2.88 10.17 9.71
C TYR A 344 -2.90 11.15 8.53
N PHE A 345 -4.06 11.71 8.20
CA PHE A 345 -4.16 12.85 7.29
C PHE A 345 -5.12 13.91 7.82
N LYS A 346 -4.82 15.16 7.51
CA LYS A 346 -5.52 16.37 7.98
C LYS A 346 -5.78 17.27 6.78
N GLU A 347 -6.86 17.00 6.04
CA GLU A 347 -7.30 17.84 4.93
C GLU A 347 -8.73 18.34 5.16
N PRO A 348 -9.05 19.58 4.76
CA PRO A 348 -10.42 20.05 4.73
C PRO A 348 -11.30 19.08 3.93
N ARG A 349 -12.51 18.77 4.43
CA ARG A 349 -13.50 17.96 3.70
C ARG A 349 -13.82 18.52 2.30
N SER A 350 -13.50 19.79 2.07
CA SER A 350 -13.63 20.46 0.78
C SER A 350 -12.55 20.09 -0.24
N GLU A 351 -11.38 19.59 0.15
CA GLU A 351 -10.30 19.25 -0.80
C GLU A 351 -10.68 18.13 -1.77
N PRO A 352 -11.19 16.96 -1.34
CA PRO A 352 -11.64 15.95 -2.31
C PRO A 352 -12.79 16.46 -3.18
N VAL A 353 -13.64 17.35 -2.63
CA VAL A 353 -14.73 18.00 -3.37
C VAL A 353 -14.18 18.90 -4.48
N LYS A 354 -13.16 19.72 -4.20
CA LYS A 354 -12.49 20.58 -5.18
C LYS A 354 -11.70 19.76 -6.20
N GLU A 355 -10.96 18.76 -5.73
CA GLU A 355 -10.04 17.96 -6.54
C GLU A 355 -10.79 17.12 -7.60
N TYR A 356 -11.91 16.52 -7.18
CA TYR A 356 -12.64 15.51 -7.94
C TYR A 356 -14.04 15.93 -8.37
N GLY A 357 -14.52 17.12 -7.97
CA GLY A 357 -15.85 17.63 -8.33
C GLY A 357 -17.01 16.78 -7.76
N ILE A 358 -16.82 16.17 -6.59
CA ILE A 358 -17.81 15.29 -5.96
C ILE A 358 -18.74 16.06 -5.02
N ASN A 359 -19.93 15.52 -4.77
CA ASN A 359 -20.86 16.10 -3.79
C ASN A 359 -20.28 15.97 -2.36
N HIS A 360 -20.21 17.08 -1.60
CA HIS A 360 -19.70 17.10 -0.23
C HIS A 360 -20.37 16.06 0.69
N SER A 361 -21.69 15.92 0.59
CA SER A 361 -22.45 14.93 1.36
C SER A 361 -22.05 13.51 0.98
N ALA A 362 -21.70 13.24 -0.29
CA ALA A 362 -21.30 11.90 -0.69
C ALA A 362 -20.00 11.44 0.00
N PHE A 363 -19.00 12.32 0.08
CA PHE A 363 -17.76 12.03 0.80
C PHE A 363 -17.98 11.96 2.32
N ALA A 364 -18.71 12.91 2.90
CA ALA A 364 -19.00 12.92 4.33
C ALA A 364 -19.74 11.65 4.79
N TYR A 365 -20.73 11.18 4.03
CA TYR A 365 -21.43 9.93 4.33
C TYR A 365 -20.55 8.69 4.15
N GLY A 366 -19.60 8.72 3.20
CA GLY A 366 -18.61 7.66 3.07
C GLY A 366 -17.70 7.56 4.29
N LEU A 367 -17.20 8.68 4.80
CA LEU A 367 -16.41 8.73 6.03
C LEU A 367 -17.21 8.27 7.26
N ILE A 368 -18.47 8.70 7.41
CA ILE A 368 -19.34 8.21 8.49
C ILE A 368 -19.50 6.70 8.41
N GLU A 369 -19.71 6.15 7.22
CA GLU A 369 -19.85 4.70 7.05
C GLU A 369 -18.58 3.95 7.43
N LEU A 370 -17.40 4.44 7.05
CA LEU A 370 -16.12 3.85 7.47
C LEU A 370 -15.93 3.92 8.99
N GLN A 371 -16.30 5.05 9.62
CA GLN A 371 -16.26 5.20 11.08
C GLN A 371 -17.22 4.21 11.74
N ARG A 372 -18.43 4.06 11.21
CA ARG A 372 -19.43 3.11 11.74
C ARG A 372 -18.97 1.67 11.71
N TYR A 373 -18.15 1.31 10.73
CA TYR A 373 -17.49 0.02 10.62
C TYR A 373 -16.13 -0.02 11.33
N ASN A 374 -15.77 0.97 12.14
CA ASN A 374 -14.50 1.02 12.86
C ASN A 374 -13.26 0.87 11.95
N LEU A 375 -13.36 1.31 10.69
CA LEU A 375 -12.25 1.28 9.72
C LEU A 375 -11.45 2.58 9.71
N ILE A 376 -11.99 3.64 10.30
CA ILE A 376 -11.25 4.88 10.55
C ILE A 376 -11.53 5.37 11.97
N ASP A 377 -10.54 6.02 12.57
CA ASP A 377 -10.74 6.90 13.72
C ASP A 377 -10.79 8.36 13.28
N LYS A 378 -11.38 9.19 14.12
CA LYS A 378 -11.38 10.63 13.93
C LYS A 378 -10.55 11.26 15.04
N ASP A 379 -9.29 11.59 14.74
CA ASP A 379 -8.44 12.28 15.70
C ASP A 379 -8.74 13.79 15.70
N ILE A 380 -9.12 14.28 16.88
CA ILE A 380 -9.59 15.65 17.13
C ILE A 380 -8.62 16.40 18.06
N ASN A 381 -7.59 15.75 18.61
CA ASN A 381 -6.75 16.35 19.66
C ASN A 381 -5.75 17.41 19.16
N PHE A 382 -5.71 17.67 17.86
CA PHE A 382 -4.92 18.74 17.25
C PHE A 382 -5.82 19.83 16.65
N SER A 383 -6.75 20.35 17.46
CA SER A 383 -7.43 21.63 17.19
C SER A 383 -6.89 22.65 18.18
N ILE A 384 -5.73 23.22 17.87
CA ILE A 384 -5.31 24.47 18.53
C ILE A 384 -6.08 25.57 17.77
N ASN A 385 -7.17 26.07 18.35
CA ASN A 385 -7.98 27.23 17.89
C ASN A 385 -9.19 26.98 16.95
N GLY A 386 -9.71 25.75 16.80
CA GLY A 386 -11.07 25.52 16.27
C GLY A 386 -11.31 25.75 14.76
N ASN A 387 -10.29 26.18 14.02
CA ASN A 387 -10.35 26.41 12.56
C ASN A 387 -9.67 25.29 11.74
N GLU A 388 -9.13 24.28 12.39
CA GLU A 388 -8.37 23.24 11.71
C GLU A 388 -9.26 22.07 11.26
N PRO A 389 -8.98 21.47 10.09
CA PRO A 389 -9.75 20.34 9.59
C PRO A 389 -9.57 19.11 10.48
N ASN A 390 -10.59 18.25 10.53
CA ASN A 390 -10.54 17.02 11.32
C ASN A 390 -9.43 16.09 10.79
N GLY A 391 -8.65 15.50 11.71
CA GLY A 391 -7.75 14.41 11.38
C GLY A 391 -8.51 13.09 11.29
N TYR A 392 -8.02 12.19 10.44
CA TYR A 392 -8.54 10.82 10.35
C TYR A 392 -7.39 9.84 10.41
N ILE A 393 -7.60 8.75 11.15
CA ILE A 393 -6.66 7.64 11.26
C ILE A 393 -7.23 6.42 10.56
N LEU A 394 -6.49 5.81 9.64
CA LEU A 394 -6.92 4.55 9.04
C LEU A 394 -6.68 3.38 10.01
N LYS A 395 -7.74 2.64 10.35
CA LYS A 395 -7.66 1.40 11.17
C LYS A 395 -7.44 0.19 10.25
N LYS A 396 -6.95 -0.90 10.83
CA LYS A 396 -6.79 -2.17 10.11
C LYS A 396 -8.16 -2.79 9.80
N PHE A 397 -8.25 -3.49 8.68
CA PHE A 397 -9.40 -4.36 8.44
C PHE A 397 -9.43 -5.49 9.47
N TYR A 398 -10.62 -5.99 9.74
CA TYR A 398 -10.86 -7.10 10.66
C TYR A 398 -11.90 -8.04 10.05
N ILE A 399 -12.00 -9.25 10.59
CA ILE A 399 -12.98 -10.24 10.18
C ILE A 399 -14.32 -9.86 10.81
N TYR A 400 -15.30 -9.48 10.00
CA TYR A 400 -16.56 -8.94 10.48
C TYR A 400 -17.37 -9.94 11.30
N ASP A 401 -17.32 -11.23 10.93
CA ASP A 401 -18.04 -12.29 11.63
C ASP A 401 -17.44 -12.59 13.02
N GLU A 402 -16.13 -12.36 13.21
CA GLU A 402 -15.49 -12.43 14.53
C GLU A 402 -15.99 -11.31 15.44
N PHE A 403 -16.07 -10.08 14.92
CA PHE A 403 -16.69 -8.97 15.63
C PHE A 403 -18.14 -9.29 16.04
N GLN A 404 -18.94 -9.89 15.14
CA GLN A 404 -20.32 -10.29 15.46
C GLN A 404 -20.36 -11.35 16.57
N LYS A 405 -19.43 -12.31 16.55
CA LYS A 405 -19.30 -13.32 17.60
C LYS A 405 -18.98 -12.67 18.95
N ASP A 406 -18.01 -11.76 18.99
CA ASP A 406 -17.61 -11.07 20.22
C ASP A 406 -18.74 -10.19 20.76
N LEU A 407 -19.45 -9.48 19.88
CA LEU A 407 -20.61 -8.69 20.25
C LEU A 407 -21.73 -9.56 20.87
N ASN A 408 -21.95 -10.76 20.35
CA ASN A 408 -22.91 -11.71 20.91
C ASN A 408 -22.49 -12.25 22.28
N LEU A 409 -21.18 -12.43 22.51
CA LEU A 409 -20.66 -12.79 23.84
C LEU A 409 -20.89 -11.66 24.86
N VAL A 410 -20.67 -10.41 24.47
CA VAL A 410 -20.97 -9.23 25.31
C VAL A 410 -22.47 -9.18 25.61
N LYS A 411 -23.32 -9.35 24.59
CA LYS A 411 -24.77 -9.40 24.74
C LYS A 411 -25.22 -10.46 25.76
N GLY A 412 -24.63 -11.65 25.73
CA GLY A 412 -24.99 -12.74 26.65
C GLY A 412 -24.61 -12.50 28.12
N LYS A 413 -23.70 -11.55 28.39
CA LYS A 413 -23.21 -11.21 29.73
C LYS A 413 -23.80 -9.92 30.30
N THR A 414 -24.54 -9.16 29.49
CA THR A 414 -25.03 -7.83 29.84
C THR A 414 -26.54 -7.86 30.07
N ASP A 415 -27.05 -7.03 30.98
CA ASP A 415 -28.49 -6.79 31.09
C ASP A 415 -29.09 -6.42 29.72
N PRO A 416 -30.21 -7.03 29.28
CA PRO A 416 -30.76 -6.81 27.94
C PRO A 416 -31.12 -5.35 27.63
N GLU A 417 -31.60 -4.59 28.61
CA GLU A 417 -32.02 -3.19 28.43
C GLU A 417 -30.81 -2.25 28.42
N ILE A 418 -29.78 -2.54 29.22
CA ILE A 418 -28.48 -1.86 29.14
C ILE A 418 -27.84 -2.10 27.78
N PHE A 419 -27.74 -3.36 27.35
CA PHE A 419 -27.14 -3.72 26.06
C PHE A 419 -27.86 -3.00 24.90
N LYS A 420 -29.19 -3.08 24.85
CA LYS A 420 -29.99 -2.40 23.83
C LYS A 420 -29.75 -0.89 23.81
N SER A 421 -29.71 -0.25 24.97
CA SER A 421 -29.46 1.19 25.08
C SER A 421 -28.03 1.55 24.68
N ALA A 422 -27.05 0.71 25.02
CA ALA A 422 -25.67 0.90 24.63
C ALA A 422 -25.48 0.82 23.11
N ILE A 423 -26.13 -0.13 22.44
CA ILE A 423 -26.12 -0.23 20.97
C ILE A 423 -26.80 0.99 20.32
N GLU A 424 -27.93 1.49 20.86
CA GLU A 424 -28.57 2.70 20.33
C GLU A 424 -27.66 3.93 20.49
N ILE A 425 -26.97 4.06 21.62
CA ILE A 425 -26.00 5.15 21.84
C ILE A 425 -24.81 5.01 20.87
N ALA A 426 -24.21 3.82 20.76
CA ALA A 426 -23.11 3.56 19.84
C ALA A 426 -23.48 3.89 18.39
N ASP A 427 -24.70 3.53 17.97
CA ASP A 427 -25.23 3.90 16.66
C ASP A 427 -25.36 5.42 16.47
N LEU A 428 -25.88 6.12 17.48
CA LEU A 428 -26.04 7.59 17.45
C LEU A 428 -24.70 8.33 17.34
N VAL A 429 -23.62 7.77 17.89
CA VAL A 429 -22.27 8.36 17.82
C VAL A 429 -21.43 7.85 16.66
N ASN A 430 -21.99 7.03 15.78
CA ASN A 430 -21.32 6.40 14.63
C ASN A 430 -20.22 5.40 15.01
N GLU A 431 -20.33 4.73 16.15
CA GLU A 431 -19.41 3.66 16.60
C GLU A 431 -20.10 2.29 16.82
N PRO A 432 -21.11 1.87 16.02
CA PRO A 432 -21.82 0.61 16.26
C PRO A 432 -20.98 -0.65 16.00
N SER A 433 -19.80 -0.53 15.40
CA SER A 433 -18.85 -1.64 15.21
C SER A 433 -17.55 -1.49 15.99
N ASP A 434 -17.53 -0.60 16.98
CA ASP A 434 -16.42 -0.49 17.92
C ASP A 434 -16.80 -1.20 19.24
N LEU A 435 -16.28 -2.40 19.43
CA LEU A 435 -16.55 -3.21 20.62
C LEU A 435 -16.07 -2.51 21.90
N HIS A 436 -14.97 -1.76 21.84
CA HIS A 436 -14.48 -0.99 22.97
C HIS A 436 -15.43 0.15 23.31
N ALA A 437 -15.93 0.86 22.28
CA ALA A 437 -16.92 1.92 22.48
C ALA A 437 -18.19 1.40 23.14
N ILE A 438 -18.70 0.26 22.65
CA ILE A 438 -19.89 -0.41 23.18
C ILE A 438 -19.66 -0.86 24.64
N SER A 439 -18.55 -1.53 24.93
CA SER A 439 -18.21 -1.97 26.29
C SER A 439 -18.14 -0.82 27.28
N GLN A 440 -17.53 0.32 26.92
CA GLN A 440 -17.50 1.49 27.80
C GLN A 440 -18.91 2.05 28.10
N ILE A 441 -19.81 2.06 27.10
CA ILE A 441 -21.18 2.53 27.32
C ILE A 441 -21.94 1.55 28.23
N ILE A 442 -21.71 0.24 28.07
CA ILE A 442 -22.25 -0.80 28.95
C ILE A 442 -21.77 -0.60 30.39
N GLU A 443 -20.47 -0.43 30.61
CA GLU A 443 -19.89 -0.20 31.94
C GLU A 443 -20.52 1.03 32.63
N LEU A 444 -20.78 2.10 31.87
CA LEU A 444 -21.47 3.27 32.39
C LEU A 444 -22.95 2.99 32.70
N GLY A 445 -23.62 2.16 31.90
CA GLY A 445 -24.98 1.70 32.14
C GLY A 445 -25.10 0.81 33.37
N GLU A 446 -24.13 -0.08 33.60
CA GLU A 446 -24.05 -0.92 34.80
C GLU A 446 -23.79 -0.07 36.04
N LYS A 447 -22.95 0.95 35.92
CA LYS A 447 -22.61 1.86 37.01
C LYS A 447 -23.73 2.81 37.40
N TYR A 448 -24.39 3.45 36.43
CA TYR A 448 -25.36 4.54 36.67
C TYR A 448 -26.81 4.14 36.36
N GLY A 449 -27.05 2.92 35.89
CA GLY A 449 -28.37 2.40 35.56
C GLY A 449 -28.84 2.74 34.14
N VAL A 450 -29.73 1.90 33.61
CA VAL A 450 -30.28 2.03 32.24
C VAL A 450 -31.09 3.32 32.02
N GLY A 451 -31.66 3.91 33.07
CA GLY A 451 -32.41 5.18 33.00
C GLY A 451 -31.56 6.31 32.43
N ILE A 452 -30.30 6.43 32.89
CA ILE A 452 -29.34 7.42 32.39
C ILE A 452 -29.05 7.24 30.90
N LEU A 453 -28.91 5.99 30.43
CA LEU A 453 -28.70 5.71 29.01
C LEU A 453 -29.92 6.14 28.18
N LYS A 454 -31.13 5.79 28.61
CA LYS A 454 -32.39 6.16 27.94
C LYS A 454 -32.58 7.69 27.87
N ASP A 455 -32.24 8.41 28.94
CA ASP A 455 -32.33 9.87 28.94
C ASP A 455 -31.24 10.53 28.09
N THR A 456 -30.06 9.93 28.02
CA THR A 456 -29.01 10.35 27.09
C THR A 456 -29.47 10.18 25.65
N ILE A 457 -30.08 9.04 25.29
CA ILE A 457 -30.65 8.81 23.95
C ILE A 457 -31.65 9.92 23.58
N LYS A 458 -32.61 10.25 24.47
CA LYS A 458 -33.58 11.33 24.24
C LYS A 458 -32.90 12.69 23.99
N THR A 459 -31.79 12.94 24.67
CA THR A 459 -31.02 14.20 24.55
C THR A 459 -30.28 14.29 23.21
N ILE A 460 -29.70 13.18 22.74
CA ILE A 460 -28.80 13.14 21.59
C ILE A 460 -29.53 12.88 20.26
N LYS A 461 -30.56 12.04 20.26
CA LYS A 461 -31.32 11.63 19.07
C LYS A 461 -31.85 12.79 18.21
N PRO A 462 -32.34 13.93 18.75
CA PRO A 462 -32.80 15.06 17.94
C PRO A 462 -31.68 15.83 17.22
N LYS A 463 -30.41 15.66 17.62
CA LYS A 463 -29.28 16.36 16.98
C LYS A 463 -29.02 15.75 15.60
N GLY A 464 -28.61 16.54 14.61
CA GLY A 464 -28.29 16.03 13.26
C GLY A 464 -27.09 15.06 13.27
N GLY A 465 -27.02 14.11 12.34
CA GLY A 465 -25.99 13.06 12.30
C GLY A 465 -24.54 13.56 12.19
N LEU A 466 -24.34 14.78 11.68
CA LEU A 466 -23.04 15.46 11.57
C LEU A 466 -22.74 16.40 12.75
N SER A 467 -23.63 16.44 13.76
CA SER A 467 -23.53 17.35 14.89
C SER A 467 -22.32 17.03 15.79
N PRO A 468 -21.58 18.04 16.28
CA PRO A 468 -20.51 17.83 17.26
C PRO A 468 -21.01 17.26 18.60
N TYR A 469 -22.32 17.35 18.86
CA TYR A 469 -22.99 16.75 20.03
C TYR A 469 -23.23 15.24 19.90
N ARG A 470 -22.95 14.65 18.73
CA ARG A 470 -22.98 13.20 18.51
C ARG A 470 -21.57 12.59 18.52
N ARG A 471 -20.58 13.29 19.08
CA ARG A 471 -19.23 12.75 19.27
C ARG A 471 -19.22 11.76 20.43
N TYR A 472 -18.48 10.66 20.28
CA TYR A 472 -18.32 9.63 21.31
C TYR A 472 -17.93 10.23 22.67
N ASP A 473 -16.83 10.98 22.75
CA ASP A 473 -16.36 11.57 24.01
C ASP A 473 -17.36 12.53 24.66
N TYR A 474 -18.05 13.32 23.83
CA TYR A 474 -19.08 14.24 24.31
C TYR A 474 -20.25 13.46 24.94
N VAL A 475 -20.71 12.40 24.28
CA VAL A 475 -21.82 11.59 24.79
C VAL A 475 -21.41 10.82 26.04
N LEU A 476 -20.19 10.28 26.12
CA LEU A 476 -19.67 9.70 27.36
C LEU A 476 -19.64 10.72 28.51
N ALA A 477 -19.23 11.96 28.24
CA ALA A 477 -19.25 13.03 29.23
C ALA A 477 -20.68 13.35 29.70
N VAL A 478 -21.66 13.38 28.79
CA VAL A 478 -23.08 13.56 29.13
C VAL A 478 -23.58 12.44 30.06
N ILE A 479 -23.27 11.17 29.74
CA ILE A 479 -23.64 10.02 30.59
C ILE A 479 -23.02 10.16 31.98
N ARG A 480 -21.72 10.45 32.05
CA ARG A 480 -20.98 10.60 33.32
C ARG A 480 -21.49 11.76 34.17
N ASN A 481 -21.86 12.88 33.56
CA ASN A 481 -22.38 14.04 34.28
C ASN A 481 -23.77 13.74 34.84
N LYS A 482 -24.68 13.21 34.02
CA LYS A 482 -26.03 12.81 34.47
C LYS A 482 -25.99 11.76 35.58
N GLY A 483 -25.08 10.79 35.47
CA GLY A 483 -24.91 9.74 36.48
C GLY A 483 -24.27 10.22 37.80
N LYS A 484 -23.63 11.39 37.84
CA LYS A 484 -23.12 12.01 39.07
C LYS A 484 -24.13 12.92 39.76
N GLU A 485 -25.18 13.34 39.03
CA GLU A 485 -26.26 14.21 39.53
C GLU A 485 -27.40 13.40 40.20
N GLN A 486 -27.41 12.08 40.03
CA GLN A 486 -28.26 11.11 40.73
C GLN A 486 -27.48 10.46 41.87
#